data_AF-A0A530LG77-F1
#
_entry.id   AF-A0A530LG77-F1
#
_cell.length_a   1.000
_cell.length_b   1.000
_cell.length_c   1.000
_cell.angle_alpha   90.00
_cell.angle_beta   90.00
_cell.angle_gamma   90.00
#
_symmetry.space_group_name_H-M   'P 1'
#
loop_
_entity.id
_entity.type
_entity.pdbx_description
1 polymer ?
#
loop_
_entity_poly.entity_id
_entity_poly.type
_entity_poly.pdbx_seq_one_letter_code
_entity_poly.pdbx_strand_id
1 'polypeptide(L)'
;MSKTPDSGKAEDDQPSTVEQYLVKDPERFALNMARMIEQAGKAASAWAEPREKGEVRDHVAEPVVDMVKTFSKLTEYWLSDPQRALEAQTRLFSGYMTVWANSIQRLSAGGEDADDAVRPERGDKRFQDPEWGRNAFFDFLKQAYLVTSRWAAELVEHADGLD
;
A
#
# COMPACT_ATOMS: atom_id res chain seq x y z
N MET A 1 -54.18 7.59 34.30
CA MET A 1 -52.75 7.70 34.70
C MET A 1 -52.00 6.68 33.86
N SER A 2 -51.32 7.17 32.81
CA SER A 2 -50.66 6.34 31.81
C SER A 2 -49.37 5.74 32.37
N LYS A 3 -49.19 4.42 32.20
CA LYS A 3 -47.91 3.74 32.36
C LYS A 3 -47.06 4.04 31.13
N THR A 4 -45.91 4.69 31.31
CA THR A 4 -44.84 4.74 30.32
C THR A 4 -43.86 3.63 30.66
N PRO A 5 -43.52 2.70 29.75
CA PRO A 5 -42.44 1.76 29.97
C PRO A 5 -41.10 2.47 29.72
N ASP A 6 -40.19 2.23 30.65
CA ASP A 6 -38.76 2.48 30.60
C ASP A 6 -38.15 1.81 29.36
N SER A 7 -37.47 2.60 28.51
CA SER A 7 -36.68 2.10 27.37
C SER A 7 -35.57 3.10 27.05
N GLY A 8 -34.75 3.39 28.06
CA GLY A 8 -33.50 4.12 27.89
C GLY A 8 -32.31 3.20 28.15
N LYS A 9 -32.09 2.18 27.30
CA LYS A 9 -30.90 1.34 27.37
C LYS A 9 -30.24 1.18 26.00
N ALA A 10 -29.05 1.78 25.92
CA ALA A 10 -27.86 1.32 25.22
C ALA A 10 -27.94 1.24 23.70
N GLU A 11 -27.72 2.36 23.03
CA GLU A 11 -27.35 2.36 21.61
C GLU A 11 -26.54 3.62 21.25
N ASP A 12 -25.43 3.89 21.96
CA ASP A 12 -24.46 4.89 21.46
C ASP A 12 -23.06 4.76 22.10
N ASP A 13 -22.46 3.57 22.01
CA ASP A 13 -21.06 3.38 22.47
C ASP A 13 -20.29 2.44 21.53
N GLN A 14 -20.49 2.59 20.22
CA GLN A 14 -19.58 2.00 19.24
C GLN A 14 -18.44 3.00 19.00
N PRO A 15 -17.20 2.69 19.40
CA PRO A 15 -16.07 3.58 19.14
C PRO A 15 -15.93 3.76 17.63
N SER A 16 -15.72 5.01 17.21
CA SER A 16 -15.57 5.35 15.79
C SER A 16 -14.54 4.43 15.13
N THR A 17 -14.76 4.01 13.89
CA THR A 17 -13.91 3.03 13.18
C THR A 17 -12.43 3.42 13.17
N VAL A 18 -12.13 4.71 13.36
CA VAL A 18 -10.78 5.28 13.46
C VAL A 18 -10.16 5.10 14.86
N GLU A 19 -10.94 5.20 15.93
CA GLU A 19 -10.50 5.00 17.32
C GLU A 19 -9.99 3.58 17.60
N GLN A 20 -10.50 2.59 16.87
CA GLN A 20 -10.06 1.21 16.99
C GLN A 20 -8.61 1.00 16.52
N TYR A 21 -8.13 1.87 15.62
CA TYR A 21 -6.77 1.81 15.05
C TYR A 21 -5.84 2.89 15.59
N LEU A 22 -6.31 3.76 16.48
CA LEU A 22 -5.47 4.72 17.20
C LEU A 22 -4.51 3.96 18.14
N VAL A 23 -3.24 4.31 18.09
CA VAL A 23 -2.21 3.74 18.97
C VAL A 23 -2.54 4.14 20.41
N LYS A 24 -3.14 3.20 21.15
CA LYS A 24 -3.62 3.42 22.52
C LYS A 24 -2.49 3.72 23.51
N ASP A 25 -1.30 3.21 23.24
CA ASP A 25 -0.10 3.40 24.05
C ASP A 25 1.12 3.65 23.13
N PRO A 26 1.44 4.92 22.84
CA PRO A 26 2.51 5.27 21.91
C PRO A 26 3.90 4.91 22.45
N GLU A 27 4.09 4.93 23.77
CA GLU A 27 5.37 4.58 24.38
C GLU A 27 5.65 3.07 24.25
N ARG A 28 4.64 2.24 24.53
CA ARG A 28 4.76 0.79 24.37
C ARG A 28 4.87 0.39 22.90
N PHE A 29 4.19 1.10 22.00
CA PHE A 29 4.37 0.93 20.56
C PHE A 29 5.81 1.23 20.13
N ALA A 30 6.37 2.37 20.55
CA ALA A 30 7.76 2.75 20.26
C ALA A 30 8.76 1.73 20.83
N LEU A 31 8.54 1.24 22.04
CA LEU A 31 9.38 0.21 22.67
C LEU A 31 9.34 -1.12 21.88
N ASN A 32 8.15 -1.52 21.42
CA ASN A 32 7.99 -2.72 20.61
C ASN A 32 8.64 -2.56 19.22
N MET A 33 8.56 -1.38 18.62
CA MET A 33 9.27 -1.07 17.38
C MET A 33 10.79 -1.11 17.55
N ALA A 34 11.32 -0.54 18.64
CA ALA A 34 12.75 -0.60 18.94
C ALA A 34 13.22 -2.05 19.07
N ARG A 35 12.45 -2.89 19.77
CA ARG A 35 12.72 -4.34 19.86
C ARG A 35 12.62 -5.03 18.51
N MET A 36 11.62 -4.69 17.69
CA MET A 36 11.48 -5.25 16.34
C MET A 36 12.73 -4.96 15.51
N ILE A 37 13.19 -3.70 15.50
CA ILE A 37 14.40 -3.29 14.76
C ILE A 37 15.64 -4.01 15.29
N GLU A 38 15.79 -4.13 16.61
CA GLU A 38 16.90 -4.86 17.23
C GLU A 38 16.93 -6.33 16.81
N GLN A 39 15.77 -7.01 16.84
CA GLN A 39 15.68 -8.41 16.43
C GLN A 39 15.85 -8.58 14.92
N ALA A 40 15.34 -7.64 14.11
CA ALA A 40 15.56 -7.62 12.66
C ALA A 40 17.05 -7.48 12.33
N GLY A 41 17.77 -6.60 13.05
CA GLY A 41 19.22 -6.46 12.91
C GLY A 41 19.97 -7.75 13.26
N LYS A 42 19.63 -8.40 14.38
CA LYS A 42 20.21 -9.69 14.76
C LYS A 42 19.96 -10.78 13.72
N ALA A 43 18.73 -10.85 13.19
CA ALA A 43 18.37 -11.80 12.15
C ALA A 43 19.13 -11.53 10.85
N ALA A 44 19.27 -10.27 10.45
CA ALA A 44 20.03 -9.87 9.28
C ALA A 44 21.53 -10.20 9.43
N SER A 45 22.14 -9.93 10.59
CA SER A 45 23.53 -10.31 10.88
C SER A 45 23.73 -11.82 10.83
N ALA A 46 22.83 -12.59 11.46
CA ALA A 46 22.91 -14.05 11.43
C ALA A 46 22.72 -14.63 10.01
N TRP A 47 21.97 -13.95 9.15
CA TRP A 47 21.80 -14.34 7.74
C TRP A 47 23.02 -13.95 6.87
N ALA A 48 23.65 -12.82 7.14
CA ALA A 48 24.80 -12.32 6.39
C ALA A 48 26.12 -13.00 6.78
N GLU A 49 26.32 -13.30 8.06
CA GLU A 49 27.58 -13.82 8.59
C GLU A 49 28.09 -15.11 7.90
N PRO A 50 27.26 -16.14 7.61
CA PRO A 50 27.69 -17.32 6.86
C PRO A 50 28.01 -17.04 5.38
N ARG A 51 27.41 -15.98 4.80
CA ARG A 51 27.62 -15.56 3.41
C ARG A 51 28.92 -14.76 3.25
N GLU A 52 29.21 -13.86 4.19
CA GLU A 52 30.46 -13.10 4.24
C GLU A 52 31.68 -13.99 4.48
N LYS A 53 31.53 -15.04 5.31
CA LYS A 53 32.59 -16.04 5.55
C LYS A 53 32.78 -17.01 4.37
N GLY A 54 31.95 -16.93 3.34
CA GLY A 54 32.02 -17.80 2.16
C GLY A 54 31.60 -19.26 2.42
N GLU A 55 30.98 -19.54 3.58
CA GLU A 55 30.51 -20.87 3.98
C GLU A 55 29.24 -21.27 3.21
N VAL A 56 28.48 -20.28 2.75
CA VAL A 56 27.31 -20.43 1.87
C VAL A 56 27.62 -19.78 0.52
N ARG A 57 27.81 -20.58 -0.53
CA ARG A 57 27.85 -20.08 -1.92
C ARG A 57 26.42 -19.93 -2.40
N ASP A 58 25.94 -18.70 -2.43
CA ASP A 58 24.54 -18.41 -2.74
C ASP A 58 24.32 -18.41 -4.26
N HIS A 59 23.63 -19.44 -4.77
CA HIS A 59 23.10 -19.48 -6.14
C HIS A 59 22.02 -18.40 -6.39
N VAL A 60 21.67 -17.62 -5.36
CA VAL A 60 20.69 -16.52 -5.36
C VAL A 60 21.28 -15.20 -5.87
N ALA A 61 22.61 -15.07 -5.95
CA ALA A 61 23.24 -13.84 -6.44
C ALA A 61 22.96 -13.56 -7.92
N GLU A 62 22.88 -14.60 -8.76
CA GLU A 62 22.58 -14.47 -10.20
C GLU A 62 21.18 -13.87 -10.44
N PRO A 63 20.08 -14.39 -9.84
CA PRO A 63 18.75 -13.78 -9.94
C PRO A 63 18.68 -12.31 -9.52
N VAL A 64 19.39 -11.92 -8.46
CA VAL A 64 19.40 -10.53 -7.99
C VAL A 64 20.15 -9.62 -8.96
N VAL A 65 21.28 -10.08 -9.48
CA VAL A 65 22.06 -9.33 -10.48
C VAL A 65 21.26 -9.13 -11.76
N ASP A 66 20.56 -10.16 -12.23
CA ASP A 66 19.74 -10.05 -13.42
C ASP A 66 18.51 -9.16 -13.21
N MET A 67 17.88 -9.24 -12.02
CA MET A 67 16.84 -8.30 -11.62
C MET A 67 17.34 -6.84 -11.65
N VAL A 68 18.52 -6.57 -11.07
CA VAL A 68 19.13 -5.22 -11.10
C VAL A 68 19.37 -4.74 -12.52
N LYS A 69 19.92 -5.59 -13.40
CA LYS A 69 20.14 -5.23 -14.82
C LYS A 69 18.83 -4.88 -15.52
N THR A 70 17.78 -5.67 -15.33
CA THR A 70 16.46 -5.43 -15.93
C THR A 70 15.87 -4.10 -15.46
N PHE A 71 15.90 -3.82 -14.16
CA PHE A 71 15.44 -2.53 -13.63
C PHE A 71 16.29 -1.34 -14.11
N SER A 72 17.60 -1.51 -14.24
CA SER A 72 18.49 -0.48 -14.80
C SER A 72 18.15 -0.16 -16.25
N LYS A 73 17.95 -1.17 -17.10
CA LYS A 73 17.54 -0.98 -18.51
C LYS A 73 16.19 -0.28 -18.62
N LEU A 74 15.22 -0.67 -17.79
CA LEU A 74 13.90 -0.04 -17.75
C LEU A 74 14.01 1.44 -17.35
N THR A 75 14.81 1.73 -16.33
CA THR A 75 15.06 3.11 -15.88
C THR A 75 15.75 3.94 -16.97
N GLU A 76 16.75 3.38 -17.63
CA GLU A 76 17.46 4.02 -18.74
C GLU A 76 16.53 4.29 -19.92
N TYR A 77 15.66 3.36 -20.29
CA TYR A 77 14.68 3.55 -21.37
C TYR A 77 13.76 4.75 -21.11
N TRP A 78 13.18 4.83 -19.91
CA TRP A 78 12.25 5.91 -19.55
C TRP A 78 12.95 7.26 -19.38
N LEU A 79 14.21 7.29 -18.91
CA LEU A 79 14.97 8.53 -18.70
C LEU A 79 15.77 8.99 -19.92
N SER A 80 16.04 8.11 -20.88
CA SER A 80 16.78 8.43 -22.12
C SER A 80 16.03 9.39 -23.05
N ASP A 81 14.70 9.48 -22.89
CA ASP A 81 13.84 10.38 -23.64
C ASP A 81 13.02 11.25 -22.68
N PRO A 82 13.28 12.57 -22.65
CA PRO A 82 12.55 13.52 -21.82
C PRO A 82 11.03 13.52 -22.07
N GLN A 83 10.57 13.21 -23.29
CA GLN A 83 9.13 13.14 -23.59
C GLN A 83 8.49 11.92 -22.94
N ARG A 84 9.11 10.74 -23.05
CA ARG A 84 8.64 9.51 -22.40
C ARG A 84 8.59 9.65 -20.87
N ALA A 85 9.62 10.26 -20.28
CA ALA A 85 9.66 10.55 -18.84
C ALA A 85 8.50 11.48 -18.40
N LEU A 86 8.25 12.56 -19.15
CA LEU A 86 7.18 13.51 -18.87
C LEU A 86 5.78 12.89 -19.03
N GLU A 87 5.58 12.04 -20.03
CA GLU A 87 4.33 11.30 -20.20
C GLU A 87 4.07 10.33 -19.04
N ALA A 88 5.08 9.54 -18.66
CA ALA A 88 5.00 8.61 -17.54
C ALA A 88 4.67 9.33 -16.23
N GLN A 89 5.30 10.48 -15.98
CA GLN A 89 5.07 11.30 -14.80
C GLN A 89 3.67 11.95 -14.81
N THR A 90 3.20 12.40 -15.97
CA THR A 90 1.86 13.00 -16.13
C THR A 90 0.75 11.98 -15.89
N ARG A 91 0.91 10.75 -16.39
CA ARG A 91 -0.04 9.64 -16.16
C ARG A 91 -0.11 9.28 -14.68
N LEU A 92 1.05 9.14 -14.01
CA LEU A 92 1.11 8.88 -12.57
C LEU A 92 0.44 9.99 -11.76
N PHE A 93 0.75 11.25 -12.08
CA PHE A 93 0.17 12.41 -11.40
C PHE A 93 -1.35 12.47 -11.57
N SER A 94 -1.84 12.21 -12.78
CA SER A 94 -3.29 12.17 -13.07
C SER A 94 -3.98 11.08 -12.26
N GLY A 95 -3.39 9.87 -12.17
CA GLY A 95 -3.92 8.79 -11.34
C GLY A 95 -4.01 9.15 -9.85
N TYR A 96 -2.96 9.77 -9.30
CA TYR A 96 -2.98 10.26 -7.91
C TYR A 96 -4.01 11.36 -7.68
N MET A 97 -4.17 12.29 -8.64
CA MET A 97 -5.20 13.32 -8.57
C MET A 97 -6.61 12.74 -8.58
N THR A 98 -6.87 11.68 -9.35
CA THR A 98 -8.15 10.97 -9.34
C THR A 98 -8.40 10.31 -7.99
N VAL A 99 -7.41 9.61 -7.42
CA VAL A 99 -7.53 9.01 -6.08
C VAL A 99 -7.82 10.07 -5.02
N TRP A 100 -7.13 11.21 -5.09
CA TRP A 100 -7.32 12.32 -4.16
C TRP A 100 -8.70 12.96 -4.30
N ALA A 101 -9.16 13.22 -5.52
CA ALA A 101 -10.50 13.75 -5.79
C ALA A 101 -11.60 12.81 -5.26
N ASN A 102 -11.48 11.50 -5.53
CA ASN A 102 -12.43 10.50 -5.06
C ASN A 102 -12.41 10.38 -3.53
N SER A 103 -11.24 10.51 -2.89
CA SER A 103 -11.12 10.50 -1.43
C SER A 103 -11.82 11.71 -0.79
N ILE A 104 -11.65 12.91 -1.36
CA ILE A 104 -12.34 14.13 -0.90
C ILE A 104 -13.86 13.99 -1.09
N GLN A 105 -14.29 13.49 -2.24
CA GLN A 105 -15.71 13.29 -2.53
C GLN A 105 -16.34 12.28 -1.57
N ARG A 106 -15.65 11.18 -1.23
CA ARG A 106 -16.11 10.19 -0.25
C ARG A 106 -16.25 10.80 1.16
N LEU A 107 -15.29 11.64 1.57
CA LEU A 107 -15.33 12.35 2.86
C LEU A 107 -16.46 13.40 2.92
N SER A 108 -16.73 14.09 1.81
CA SER A 108 -17.77 15.13 1.73
C SER A 108 -19.19 14.54 1.61
N ALA A 109 -19.35 13.41 0.91
CA ALA A 109 -20.63 12.78 0.64
C ALA A 109 -21.08 11.76 1.71
N GLY A 110 -20.40 11.68 2.86
CA GLY A 110 -20.78 10.76 3.93
C GLY A 110 -20.50 9.28 3.63
N GLY A 111 -19.65 8.97 2.65
CA GLY A 111 -19.09 7.64 2.45
C GLY A 111 -19.80 6.73 1.43
N GLU A 112 -21.02 7.04 0.98
CA GLU A 112 -21.87 6.03 0.31
C GLU A 112 -21.78 5.99 -1.23
N ASP A 113 -21.38 7.07 -1.93
CA ASP A 113 -21.56 7.15 -3.40
C ASP A 113 -20.32 7.50 -4.24
N ALA A 114 -19.11 7.46 -3.67
CA ALA A 114 -17.89 7.64 -4.48
C ALA A 114 -17.50 6.32 -5.18
N ASP A 115 -17.62 6.29 -6.51
CA ASP A 115 -17.15 5.18 -7.34
C ASP A 115 -15.62 5.04 -7.19
N ASP A 116 -15.15 3.81 -6.94
CA ASP A 116 -13.72 3.51 -6.77
C ASP A 116 -12.93 3.98 -8.00
N ALA A 117 -11.85 4.75 -7.80
CA ALA A 117 -10.98 5.22 -8.89
C ALA A 117 -10.44 4.05 -9.70
N VAL A 118 -10.05 2.97 -9.00
CA VAL A 118 -9.62 1.70 -9.57
C VAL A 118 -10.23 0.56 -8.77
N ARG A 119 -10.85 -0.40 -9.47
CA ARG A 119 -11.36 -1.63 -8.85
C ARG A 119 -10.31 -2.73 -8.89
N PRO A 120 -10.19 -3.56 -7.84
CA PRO A 120 -9.37 -4.77 -7.88
C PRO A 120 -9.75 -5.67 -9.05
N GLU A 121 -8.78 -6.42 -9.57
CA GLU A 121 -9.04 -7.41 -10.60
C GLU A 121 -9.95 -8.53 -10.09
N ARG A 122 -10.70 -9.13 -11.02
CA ARG A 122 -11.66 -10.18 -10.67
C ARG A 122 -10.92 -11.39 -10.10
N GLY A 123 -11.12 -11.67 -8.82
CA GLY A 123 -10.46 -12.76 -8.10
C GLY A 123 -9.27 -12.34 -7.23
N ASP A 124 -8.92 -11.05 -7.19
CA ASP A 124 -7.92 -10.52 -6.27
C ASP A 124 -8.35 -10.74 -4.80
N LYS A 125 -7.56 -11.53 -4.07
CA LYS A 125 -7.86 -11.88 -2.69
C LYS A 125 -7.34 -10.86 -1.66
N ARG A 126 -6.50 -9.91 -2.07
CA ARG A 126 -5.81 -8.98 -1.16
C ARG A 126 -6.77 -8.02 -0.44
N PHE A 127 -7.90 -7.69 -1.06
CA PHE A 127 -8.88 -6.72 -0.57
C PHE A 127 -10.23 -7.35 -0.22
N GLN A 128 -10.23 -8.61 0.24
CA GLN A 128 -11.47 -9.35 0.55
C GLN A 128 -12.11 -8.93 1.87
N ASP A 129 -11.34 -8.41 2.81
CA ASP A 129 -11.87 -7.96 4.09
C ASP A 129 -12.78 -6.72 3.87
N PRO A 130 -14.03 -6.71 4.38
CA PRO A 130 -14.94 -5.58 4.24
C PRO A 130 -14.37 -4.24 4.73
N GLU A 131 -13.42 -4.26 5.67
CA GLU A 131 -12.77 -3.04 6.17
C GLU A 131 -12.03 -2.27 5.07
N TRP A 132 -11.55 -2.93 4.02
CA TRP A 132 -10.93 -2.28 2.85
C TRP A 132 -11.89 -1.41 2.02
N GLY A 133 -13.20 -1.52 2.24
CA GLY A 133 -14.20 -0.65 1.61
C GLY A 133 -14.94 0.25 2.60
N ARG A 134 -15.07 -0.17 3.86
CA ARG A 134 -15.78 0.58 4.91
C ARG A 134 -14.92 1.64 5.59
N ASN A 135 -13.64 1.37 5.76
CA ASN A 135 -12.72 2.28 6.41
C ASN A 135 -12.05 3.18 5.37
N ALA A 136 -12.28 4.49 5.47
CA ALA A 136 -11.74 5.47 4.51
C ALA A 136 -10.20 5.43 4.40
N PHE A 137 -9.50 5.11 5.50
CA PHE A 137 -8.04 5.00 5.49
C PHE A 137 -7.58 3.75 4.73
N PHE A 138 -8.22 2.60 4.95
CA PHE A 138 -7.89 1.38 4.22
C PHE A 138 -8.31 1.44 2.76
N ASP A 139 -9.46 2.06 2.46
CA ASP A 139 -9.89 2.31 1.09
C ASP A 139 -8.85 3.18 0.34
N PHE A 140 -8.37 4.25 0.97
CA PHE A 140 -7.28 5.07 0.42
C PHE A 140 -6.01 4.25 0.15
N LEU A 141 -5.56 3.43 1.10
CA LEU A 141 -4.37 2.59 0.92
C LEU A 141 -4.54 1.58 -0.22
N LYS A 142 -5.72 0.94 -0.32
CA LYS A 142 -6.08 0.04 -1.42
C LYS A 142 -6.02 0.78 -2.76
N GLN A 143 -6.66 1.94 -2.87
CA GLN A 143 -6.70 2.73 -4.11
C GLN A 143 -5.30 3.19 -4.52
N ALA A 144 -4.50 3.69 -3.58
CA ALA A 144 -3.11 4.09 -3.84
C ALA A 144 -2.28 2.90 -4.36
N TYR A 145 -2.39 1.74 -3.71
CA TYR A 145 -1.70 0.53 -4.15
C TYR A 145 -2.11 0.10 -5.57
N LEU A 146 -3.41 0.06 -5.85
CA LEU A 146 -3.93 -0.35 -7.16
C LEU A 146 -3.47 0.59 -8.28
N VAL A 147 -3.49 1.90 -8.05
CA VAL A 147 -2.99 2.89 -9.02
C VAL A 147 -1.49 2.73 -9.25
N THR A 148 -0.68 2.66 -8.19
CA THR A 148 0.77 2.54 -8.32
C THR A 148 1.18 1.22 -8.99
N SER A 149 0.53 0.12 -8.64
CA SER A 149 0.84 -1.21 -9.20
C SER A 149 0.49 -1.31 -10.69
N ARG A 150 -0.65 -0.76 -11.12
CA ARG A 150 -1.01 -0.71 -12.54
C ARG A 150 -0.08 0.19 -13.34
N TRP A 151 0.23 1.37 -12.83
CA TRP A 151 1.21 2.26 -13.46
C TRP A 151 2.56 1.56 -13.64
N ALA A 152 3.04 0.84 -12.62
CA ALA A 152 4.29 0.10 -12.71
C ALA A 152 4.22 -1.04 -13.76
N ALA A 153 3.08 -1.73 -13.87
CA ALA A 153 2.89 -2.75 -14.91
C ALA A 153 2.88 -2.14 -16.32
N GLU A 154 2.18 -1.01 -16.51
CA GLU A 154 2.16 -0.27 -17.78
C GLU A 154 3.55 0.23 -18.20
N LEU A 155 4.40 0.63 -17.25
CA LEU A 155 5.78 1.03 -17.55
C LEU A 155 6.61 -0.12 -18.14
N VAL A 156 6.33 -1.35 -17.74
CA VAL A 156 7.02 -2.55 -18.25
C VAL A 156 6.41 -2.96 -19.60
N GLU A 157 5.08 -2.95 -19.72
CA GLU A 157 4.39 -3.34 -20.97
C GLU A 157 4.68 -2.38 -22.13
N HIS A 158 4.82 -1.08 -21.85
CA HIS A 158 5.10 -0.06 -22.86
C HIS A 158 6.60 0.27 -23.02
N ALA A 159 7.48 -0.59 -22.50
CA ALA A 159 8.91 -0.51 -22.70
C ALA A 159 9.31 -1.10 -24.08
N ASP A 160 8.81 -0.49 -25.16
CA ASP A 160 8.99 -0.96 -26.53
C ASP A 160 10.48 -1.12 -26.91
N GLY A 161 10.88 -2.32 -27.33
CA GLY A 161 12.23 -2.62 -27.79
C GLY A 161 13.20 -3.16 -26.72
N LEU A 162 12.70 -3.45 -25.52
CA LEU A 162 13.41 -4.20 -24.48
C LEU A 162 12.97 -5.68 -24.49
N ASP A 163 13.39 -6.44 -25.52
CA ASP A 163 13.48 -7.91 -25.54
C ASP A 163 14.95 -8.32 -25.30
#